data_AF-A0A1W1UQF4-F1
#
_entry.id   AF-A0A1W1UQF4-F1
#
_cell.length_a   1.000
_cell.length_b   1.000
_cell.length_c   1.000
_cell.angle_alpha   90.00
_cell.angle_beta   90.00
_cell.angle_gamma   90.00
#
_symmetry.space_group_name_H-M   'P 1'
#
loop_
_entity.id
_entity.type
_entity.pdbx_description
1 polymer ?
#
loop_
_entity_poly.entity_id
_entity_poly.type
_entity_poly.pdbx_seq_one_letter_code
_entity_poly.pdbx_strand_id
1 'polypeptide(L)' 'MPRYQSEILGVMQSLQGQRADDSAIVADIVVEMCRRYPLKSSATFRTAVSNMYRAHVIERVGKGLYRATSG' A
#
# COMPACT_ATOMS: atom_id res chain seq x y z
N MET A 1 0.44 9.53 -12.00
CA MET A 1 -0.18 8.33 -12.63
C MET A 1 -0.81 7.46 -11.52
N PRO A 2 -2.12 7.57 -11.27
CA PRO A 2 -2.83 6.92 -10.17
C PRO A 2 -3.27 5.47 -10.49
N ARG A 3 -2.53 4.74 -11.33
CA ARG A 3 -3.04 3.51 -11.99
C ARG A 3 -3.40 2.36 -11.03
N TYR A 4 -2.90 2.38 -9.80
CA TYR A 4 -3.18 1.36 -8.78
C TYR A 4 -3.50 1.97 -7.42
N GLN A 5 -3.71 3.28 -7.36
CA GLN A 5 -3.80 4.01 -6.08
C GLN A 5 -5.02 3.55 -5.27
N SER A 6 -6.20 3.50 -5.90
CA SER A 6 -7.44 3.01 -5.31
C SER A 6 -7.33 1.59 -4.77
N GLU A 7 -6.75 0.69 -5.55
CA GLU A 7 -6.62 -0.72 -5.19
C GLU A 7 -5.61 -0.93 -4.08
N ILE A 8 -4.49 -0.21 -4.12
CA ILE A 8 -3.49 -0.23 -3.04
C ILE A 8 -4.11 0.32 -1.74
N LEU A 9 -4.91 1.39 -1.81
CA LEU A 9 -5.61 1.92 -0.64
C LEU A 9 -6.60 0.91 -0.06
N GLY A 10 -7.41 0.26 -0.90
CA GLY A 10 -8.36 -0.76 -0.45
C GLY A 10 -7.66 -1.97 0.20
N VAL A 11 -6.56 -2.44 -0.40
CA VAL A 11 -5.71 -3.49 0.21
C VAL A 11 -5.13 -3.03 1.53
N MET A 12 -4.61 -1.80 1.58
CA MET A 12 -4.01 -1.23 2.79
C MET A 12 -5.04 -1.16 3.93
N GLN A 13 -6.23 -0.60 3.69
CA GLN A 13 -7.30 -0.51 4.69
C GLN A 13 -7.74 -1.89 5.19
N SER A 14 -7.84 -2.87 4.29
CA SER A 14 -8.16 -4.25 4.67
C SER A 14 -7.09 -4.88 5.56
N LEU A 15 -5.81 -4.59 5.32
CA LEU A 15 -4.70 -5.10 6.13
C LEU A 15 -4.57 -4.37 7.47
N GLN A 16 -4.85 -3.06 7.51
CA GLN A 16 -4.86 -2.28 8.74
C GLN A 16 -5.90 -2.80 9.72
N GLY A 17 -7.11 -3.13 9.25
CA GLY A 17 -8.18 -3.71 10.10
C GLY A 17 -7.84 -5.06 10.74
N GLN A 18 -6.72 -5.68 10.38
CA GLN A 18 -6.23 -6.93 10.96
C GLN A 18 -5.16 -6.71 12.05
N ARG A 19 -4.76 -5.46 12.31
CA ARG A 19 -3.67 -5.12 13.23
C ARG A 19 -4.12 -4.10 14.26
N ALA A 20 -3.59 -4.22 15.48
CA ALA A 20 -3.94 -3.33 16.58
C ALA A 20 -3.39 -1.90 16.43
N ASP A 21 -2.40 -1.68 15.58
CA ASP A 21 -1.71 -0.40 15.40
C ASP A 21 -2.17 0.40 14.16
N ASP A 22 -3.23 -0.08 13.48
CA ASP A 22 -3.75 0.48 12.23
C ASP A 22 -2.65 0.76 11.19
N SER A 23 -1.60 -0.07 11.16
CA SER A 23 -0.53 -0.01 10.18
C SER A 23 -0.67 -1.14 9.16
N ALA A 24 -0.11 -0.96 7.98
CA ALA A 24 0.01 -1.98 6.96
C ALA A 24 1.48 -2.14 6.55
N ILE A 25 1.93 -3.39 6.43
CA ILE A 25 3.27 -3.70 5.97
C ILE A 25 3.31 -3.60 4.44
N VAL A 26 4.26 -2.86 3.89
CA VAL A 26 4.42 -2.69 2.44
C VAL A 26 4.64 -4.02 1.70
N ALA A 27 5.31 -4.98 2.33
CA ALA A 27 5.52 -6.30 1.76
C ALA A 27 4.19 -7.03 1.53
N ASP A 28 3.28 -7.00 2.51
CA ASP A 28 1.98 -7.67 2.43
C ASP A 28 1.08 -7.01 1.38
N ILE A 29 1.10 -5.67 1.32
CA ILE A 29 0.43 -4.90 0.26
C ILE A 29 0.93 -5.35 -1.12
N VAL A 30 2.25 -5.45 -1.28
CA VAL A 30 2.86 -5.84 -2.56
C VAL A 30 2.53 -7.29 -2.92
N VAL A 31 2.52 -8.20 -1.96
CA VAL A 31 2.13 -9.61 -2.17
C VAL A 31 0.70 -9.71 -2.66
N GLU A 32 -0.24 -9.02 -1.99
CA GLU A 32 -1.65 -9.04 -2.36
C GLU A 32 -1.89 -8.40 -3.73
N MET A 33 -1.17 -7.32 -4.06
CA MET A 33 -1.22 -6.71 -5.38
C MET A 33 -0.65 -7.61 -6.48
N CYS A 34 0.48 -8.29 -6.24
CA CYS A 34 1.02 -9.28 -7.19
C CYS A 34 0.05 -10.44 -7.42
N ARG A 35 -0.68 -10.87 -6.38
CA ARG A 35 -1.71 -11.92 -6.50
C ARG A 35 -2.86 -11.48 -7.41
N ARG A 36 -3.30 -10.22 -7.31
CA ARG A 36 -4.36 -9.64 -8.15
C ARG A 36 -3.90 -9.33 -9.57
N TYR A 37 -2.62 -9.02 -9.75
CA TYR A 37 -2.03 -8.61 -11.03
C TYR A 37 -0.76 -9.43 -11.34
N PRO A 38 -0.89 -10.71 -11.70
CA PRO A 38 0.23 -11.64 -11.85
C PRO A 38 1.23 -11.25 -12.95
N LEU A 39 0.81 -10.42 -13.91
CA LEU A 39 1.68 -9.90 -14.98
C LEU A 39 2.51 -8.67 -14.56
N LYS A 40 2.38 -8.20 -13.32
CA LYS A 40 3.09 -7.01 -12.81
C LYS A 40 4.12 -7.41 -11.76
N SER A 41 5.28 -6.76 -11.82
CA SER A 41 6.37 -7.02 -10.89
C SER A 41 6.12 -6.37 -9.53
N SER A 42 6.69 -6.97 -8.48
CA SER A 42 6.70 -6.39 -7.13
C SER A 42 7.31 -4.99 -7.10
N ALA A 43 8.31 -4.71 -7.95
CA ALA A 43 8.93 -3.40 -8.11
C ALA A 43 7.94 -2.33 -8.60
N THR A 44 6.96 -2.71 -9.43
CA THR A 44 5.88 -1.82 -9.88
C THR A 44 5.05 -1.34 -8.69
N PHE A 45 4.65 -2.26 -7.81
CA PHE A 45 3.83 -1.93 -6.64
C PHE A 45 4.62 -1.19 -5.56
N ARG A 46 5.89 -1.54 -5.33
CA ARG A 46 6.77 -0.76 -4.43
C ARG A 46 6.92 0.68 -4.90
N THR A 47 7.09 0.88 -6.22
CA THR A 47 7.14 2.23 -6.82
C THR A 47 5.81 2.95 -6.65
N ALA A 48 4.68 2.28 -6.85
CA ALA A 48 3.36 2.87 -6.66
C ALA A 48 3.13 3.32 -5.21
N VAL A 49 3.44 2.48 -4.21
CA VAL A 49 3.38 2.85 -2.78
C VAL A 49 4.29 4.02 -2.47
N SER A 50 5.53 4.02 -2.98
CA SER A 50 6.48 5.13 -2.80
C SER A 50 5.94 6.44 -3.37
N ASN A 51 5.30 6.40 -4.55
CA ASN A 51 4.67 7.56 -5.16
C ASN A 51 3.46 8.05 -4.34
N MET A 52 2.65 7.15 -3.79
CA MET A 52 1.53 7.50 -2.92
C MET A 52 2.00 8.20 -1.64
N TYR A 53 3.09 7.71 -1.04
CA TYR A 53 3.72 8.36 0.12
C TYR A 53 4.21 9.77 -0.23
N ARG A 54 4.94 9.93 -1.35
CA ARG A 54 5.40 11.24 -1.82
C ARG A 54 4.27 12.22 -2.14
N ALA A 55 3.10 11.69 -2.52
CA ALA A 55 1.90 12.47 -2.81
C ALA A 55 1.02 12.71 -1.57
N HIS A 56 1.47 12.33 -0.36
CA HIS A 56 0.72 12.46 0.90
C HIS A 56 -0.64 11.73 0.93
N VAL A 57 -0.81 10.71 0.09
CA VAL A 57 -2.00 9.84 0.05
C VAL A 57 -1.94 8.76 1.15
N ILE A 58 -0.74 8.47 1.65
CA ILE A 58 -0.49 7.53 2.74
C ILE A 58 0.64 8.10 3.61
N GLU A 59 0.63 7.75 4.89
CA GLU A 59 1.65 8.13 5.84
C GLU A 59 2.60 6.98 6.12
N ARG A 60 3.87 7.29 6.35
CA ARG A 60 4.86 6.31 6.80
C ARG A 60 4.97 6.38 8.32
N VAL A 61 4.51 5.33 8.99
CA VAL A 61 4.50 5.23 10.47
C VAL A 61 5.68 4.42 11.01
N GLY A 62 6.47 3.80 10.13
CA GLY A 62 7.66 3.05 10.51
C GLY A 62 8.47 2.53 9.33
N LYS A 63 9.48 1.70 9.61
CA LYS A 63 10.27 1.05 8.55
C LYS A 63 9.42 0.00 7.83
N GLY A 64 8.96 0.32 6.62
CA GLY A 64 8.11 -0.57 5.84
C GLY A 64 6.65 -0.60 6.31
N LEU A 65 6.26 0.27 7.25
CA LEU A 65 4.91 0.39 7.78
C LEU A 65 4.28 1.68 7.27
N TYR A 66 3.08 1.56 6.72
CA TYR A 66 2.30 2.66 6.18
C TYR A 66 0.89 2.67 6.74
N ARG A 67 0.25 3.84 6.72
CA ARG A 67 -1.13 4.05 7.13
C ARG A 67 -1.85 4.81 6.03
N ALA A 68 -3.06 4.39 5.67
CA ALA A 68 -3.90 5.17 4.78
C ALA A 68 -4.33 6.46 5.49
N THR A 69 -4.15 7.63 4.86
CA THR A 69 -4.69 8.88 5.40
C THR A 69 -6.17 8.95 5.05
N SER A 70 -7.01 9.13 6.08
CA SER A 70 -8.40 9.51 5.90
C SER A 70 -8.41 10.94 5.36
N GLY A 71 -8.47 11.07 4.03
CA GLY A 71 -8.80 12.35 3.39
C GLY A 71 -10.21 12.80 3.75
#